data_AF-A0A954KXT5-F1
#
_entry.id   AF-A0A954KXT5-F1
#
_cell.length_a   1.000
_cell.length_b   1.000
_cell.length_c   1.000
_cell.angle_alpha   90.00
_cell.angle_beta   90.00
_cell.angle_gamma   90.00
#
_symmetry.space_group_name_H-M   'P 1'
#
loop_
_entity.id
_entity.type
_entity.pdbx_description
1 polymer ?
#
loop_
_entity_poly.entity_id
_entity_poly.type
_entity_poly.pdbx_seq_one_letter_code
_entity_poly.pdbx_strand_id
1 'polypeptide(L)'
;MTLTTLLRYLCFDRTAIDRIATCRNAIWAGVTFALLGAVARHYDGADLMARPFYLLLPLAASLTVATAVFGFLKIFPYNVSDPLTYRQFVTYVWLTGPMAWLYAVPVERFLSARDAAAANLWFLAAVSVWRVMLISRVISVRNRTSFPAALVRVLLVADTFVLIGLFFTPLPVFNIMGGIRLSPRDQLILETAFSVGAVAVVLWPVLLVGNIMLRSGGVKDSAAELPVHAVADSSNTSAATSEKPTSFVESSTLPNSTVGGAVWTAVIVLVGVSVCLLWQAQPEQQRRTTAESLLRSGRIASGLEYMSQFESHDFPPHWTPPPAVNWREMRPHPVSEAVVAIEGNYKPWVRSACLNNFMNYFGFDDWSYHQWTRLNDSQLHSALNVLQTANDLDPEFVEANLRKLRTFAEDNRYAGAKQVTEFLNRLDEAKGESGNDATASENEAAASENEGNSR
;
A
#
# COMPACT_ATOMS: atom_id res chain seq x y z
N MET A 1 -29.17 12.48 -12.01
CA MET A 1 -28.71 11.40 -11.10
C MET A 1 -28.94 11.80 -9.64
N THR A 2 -29.70 11.02 -8.85
CA THR A 2 -29.95 11.31 -7.41
C THR A 2 -29.00 10.52 -6.51
N LEU A 3 -28.88 10.89 -5.23
CA LEU A 3 -28.08 10.15 -4.24
C LEU A 3 -28.57 8.70 -4.09
N THR A 4 -29.89 8.49 -4.06
CA THR A 4 -30.50 7.15 -4.05
C THR A 4 -30.11 6.34 -5.29
N THR A 5 -29.99 6.98 -6.46
CA THR A 5 -29.52 6.31 -7.69
C THR A 5 -28.07 5.85 -7.53
N LEU A 6 -27.20 6.67 -6.94
CA LEU A 6 -25.82 6.31 -6.67
C LEU A 6 -25.71 5.15 -5.66
N LEU A 7 -26.44 5.20 -4.55
CA LEU A 7 -26.44 4.12 -3.55
C LEU A 7 -26.97 2.80 -4.13
N ARG A 8 -28.07 2.85 -4.88
CA ARG A 8 -28.61 1.67 -5.57
C ARG A 8 -27.65 1.13 -6.62
N TYR A 9 -26.94 2.00 -7.34
CA TYR A 9 -25.88 1.59 -8.26
C TYR A 9 -24.77 0.83 -7.54
N LEU A 10 -24.28 1.35 -6.41
CA LEU A 10 -23.26 0.65 -5.60
C LEU A 10 -23.78 -0.70 -5.12
N CYS A 11 -25.08 -0.85 -4.87
CA CYS A 11 -25.75 -2.11 -4.56
C CYS A 11 -26.24 -2.92 -5.78
N PHE A 12 -25.60 -2.78 -6.95
CA PHE A 12 -25.83 -3.63 -8.13
C PHE A 12 -27.24 -3.51 -8.78
N ASP A 13 -27.99 -2.46 -8.47
CA ASP A 13 -29.36 -2.27 -8.98
C ASP A 13 -29.39 -1.99 -10.48
N ARG A 14 -30.22 -2.76 -11.20
CA ARG A 14 -30.36 -2.67 -12.66
C ARG A 14 -30.88 -1.30 -13.11
N THR A 15 -31.90 -0.78 -12.44
CA THR A 15 -32.56 0.47 -12.85
C THR A 15 -31.63 1.67 -12.66
N ALA A 16 -30.81 1.66 -11.60
CA ALA A 16 -29.81 2.67 -11.34
C ALA A 16 -28.71 2.67 -12.40
N ILE A 17 -28.23 1.49 -12.82
CA ILE A 17 -27.25 1.36 -13.91
C ILE A 17 -27.77 2.02 -15.19
N ASP A 18 -28.99 1.71 -15.61
CA ASP A 18 -29.58 2.29 -16.83
C ASP A 18 -29.80 3.81 -16.70
N ARG A 19 -30.22 4.30 -15.53
CA ARG A 19 -30.39 5.74 -15.26
C ARG A 19 -29.06 6.51 -15.29
N ILE A 20 -27.96 5.90 -14.87
CA ILE A 20 -26.64 6.53 -14.95
C ILE A 20 -26.19 6.66 -16.42
N ALA A 21 -26.53 5.67 -17.27
CA ALA A 21 -26.16 5.66 -18.69
C ALA A 21 -26.65 6.90 -19.45
N THR A 22 -27.81 7.44 -19.05
CA THR A 22 -28.46 8.59 -19.68
C THR A 22 -28.00 9.93 -19.10
N CYS A 23 -27.23 9.93 -18.02
CA CYS A 23 -26.77 11.14 -17.34
C CYS A 23 -25.37 11.57 -17.85
N ARG A 24 -25.34 12.50 -18.82
CA ARG A 24 -24.07 12.98 -19.42
C ARG A 24 -23.08 13.55 -18.40
N ASN A 25 -23.59 14.22 -17.36
CA ASN A 25 -22.77 14.89 -16.35
C ASN A 25 -22.30 13.95 -15.23
N ALA A 26 -22.73 12.67 -15.22
CA ALA A 26 -22.30 11.71 -14.21
C ALA A 26 -20.77 11.44 -14.24
N ILE A 27 -20.13 11.65 -15.39
CA ILE A 27 -18.68 11.52 -15.52
C ILE A 27 -17.92 12.46 -14.56
N TRP A 28 -18.40 13.69 -14.36
CA TRP A 28 -17.75 14.64 -13.47
C TRP A 28 -17.81 14.21 -12.01
N ALA A 29 -18.96 13.67 -11.58
CA ALA A 29 -19.06 13.05 -10.26
C ALA A 29 -18.10 11.86 -10.13
N GLY A 30 -17.99 11.03 -11.18
CA GLY A 30 -17.03 9.93 -11.25
C GLY A 30 -15.59 10.41 -11.08
N VAL A 31 -15.13 11.39 -11.88
CA VAL A 31 -13.78 11.96 -11.78
C VAL A 31 -13.50 12.42 -10.35
N THR A 32 -14.43 13.17 -9.74
CA THR A 32 -14.25 13.64 -8.37
C THR A 32 -14.15 12.50 -7.37
N PHE A 33 -14.97 11.45 -7.48
CA PHE A 33 -14.84 10.28 -6.61
C PHE A 33 -13.53 9.51 -6.83
N ALA A 34 -13.05 9.41 -8.06
CA ALA A 34 -11.76 8.78 -8.35
C ALA A 34 -10.59 9.57 -7.73
N LEU A 35 -10.62 10.90 -7.83
CA LEU A 35 -9.65 11.79 -7.18
C LEU A 35 -9.73 11.73 -5.65
N LEU A 36 -10.94 11.69 -5.08
CA LEU A 36 -11.13 11.50 -3.64
C LEU A 36 -10.59 10.15 -3.17
N GLY A 37 -10.78 9.09 -3.95
CA GLY A 37 -10.11 7.82 -3.72
C GLY A 37 -8.58 7.96 -3.75
N ALA A 38 -8.03 8.76 -4.68
CA ALA A 38 -6.59 8.99 -4.73
C ALA A 38 -6.07 9.68 -3.47
N VAL A 39 -6.79 10.69 -2.96
CA VAL A 39 -6.48 11.36 -1.69
C VAL A 39 -6.52 10.37 -0.53
N ALA A 40 -7.62 9.63 -0.40
CA ALA A 40 -7.78 8.59 0.62
C ALA A 40 -6.64 7.56 0.65
N ARG A 41 -5.93 7.36 -0.47
CA ARG A 41 -4.89 6.33 -0.60
C ARG A 41 -3.49 6.85 -0.26
N HIS A 42 -3.29 8.16 -0.36
CA HIS A 42 -1.96 8.77 -0.30
C HIS A 42 -1.85 9.85 0.78
N TYR A 43 -2.94 10.20 1.47
CA TYR A 43 -2.92 11.29 2.45
C TYR A 43 -1.95 11.05 3.62
N ASP A 44 -1.74 9.79 3.98
CA ASP A 44 -0.88 9.30 5.08
C ASP A 44 0.41 8.62 4.58
N GLY A 45 0.53 8.36 3.28
CA GLY A 45 1.67 7.65 2.68
C GLY A 45 2.62 8.54 1.88
N ALA A 46 2.17 9.72 1.45
CA ALA A 46 2.95 10.61 0.61
C ALA A 46 2.78 12.09 1.01
N ASP A 47 3.85 12.86 0.83
CA ASP A 47 3.79 14.32 0.85
C ASP A 47 3.17 14.81 -0.47
N LEU A 48 1.87 15.09 -0.41
CA LEU A 48 1.07 15.53 -1.54
C LEU A 48 1.30 17.01 -1.86
N MET A 49 1.82 17.79 -0.92
CA MET A 49 2.19 19.18 -1.15
C MET A 49 3.48 19.28 -1.97
N ALA A 50 4.47 18.45 -1.66
CA ALA A 50 5.68 18.37 -2.46
C ALA A 50 5.46 17.67 -3.81
N ARG A 51 4.54 16.70 -3.88
CA ARG A 51 4.35 15.85 -5.07
C ARG A 51 2.86 15.68 -5.42
N PRO A 52 2.18 16.75 -5.86
CA PRO A 52 0.73 16.73 -6.12
C PRO A 52 0.33 15.78 -7.25
N PHE A 53 1.26 15.44 -8.15
CA PHE A 53 1.00 14.51 -9.26
C PHE A 53 0.64 13.09 -8.79
N TYR A 54 0.96 12.70 -7.55
CA TYR A 54 0.52 11.41 -7.00
C TYR A 54 -1.01 11.29 -6.92
N LEU A 55 -1.74 12.41 -6.84
CA LEU A 55 -3.21 12.40 -6.91
C LEU A 55 -3.73 11.97 -8.28
N LEU A 56 -2.95 12.18 -9.34
CA LEU A 56 -3.32 11.80 -10.71
C LEU A 56 -2.98 10.34 -11.02
N LEU A 57 -2.07 9.72 -10.26
CA LEU A 57 -1.60 8.37 -10.55
C LEU A 57 -2.72 7.31 -10.45
N PRO A 58 -3.58 7.28 -9.42
CA PRO A 58 -4.73 6.35 -9.37
C PRO A 58 -5.76 6.62 -10.47
N LEU A 59 -5.97 7.90 -10.83
CA LEU A 59 -6.86 8.26 -11.92
C LEU A 59 -6.32 7.71 -13.25
N ALA A 60 -5.04 7.94 -13.55
CA ALA A 60 -4.37 7.41 -14.74
C ALA A 60 -4.38 5.88 -14.77
N ALA A 61 -4.05 5.21 -13.65
CA ALA A 61 -4.10 3.76 -13.55
C ALA A 61 -5.52 3.22 -13.79
N SER A 62 -6.55 3.85 -13.21
CA SER A 62 -7.95 3.46 -13.44
C SER A 62 -8.39 3.65 -14.88
N LEU A 63 -7.91 4.71 -15.56
CA LEU A 63 -8.19 4.98 -16.96
C LEU A 63 -7.53 3.92 -17.86
N THR A 64 -6.28 3.53 -17.56
CA THR A 64 -5.56 2.46 -18.27
C THR A 64 -6.31 1.14 -18.16
N VAL A 65 -6.69 0.73 -16.95
CA VAL A 65 -7.46 -0.51 -16.72
C VAL A 65 -8.82 -0.43 -17.42
N ALA A 66 -9.54 0.70 -17.30
CA ALA A 66 -10.83 0.86 -17.97
C ALA A 66 -10.70 0.77 -19.49
N THR A 67 -9.65 1.35 -20.07
CA THR A 67 -9.36 1.28 -21.51
C THR A 67 -9.07 -0.14 -21.95
N ALA A 68 -8.26 -0.88 -21.20
CA ALA A 68 -7.97 -2.27 -21.52
C ALA A 68 -9.20 -3.17 -21.43
N VAL A 69 -10.01 -3.05 -20.37
CA VAL A 69 -11.27 -3.81 -20.25
C VAL A 69 -12.21 -3.45 -21.39
N PHE A 70 -12.43 -2.16 -21.68
CA PHE A 70 -13.31 -1.74 -22.77
C PHE A 70 -12.81 -2.19 -24.14
N GLY A 71 -11.51 -2.09 -24.40
CA GLY A 71 -10.88 -2.57 -25.62
C GLY A 71 -11.06 -4.08 -25.79
N PHE A 72 -10.86 -4.85 -24.72
CA PHE A 72 -11.12 -6.29 -24.71
C PHE A 72 -12.59 -6.61 -25.05
N LEU A 73 -13.54 -5.87 -24.48
CA LEU A 73 -14.97 -6.02 -24.81
C LEU A 73 -15.29 -5.66 -26.27
N LYS A 74 -14.48 -4.82 -26.94
CA LYS A 74 -14.64 -4.50 -28.36
C LYS A 74 -14.03 -5.56 -29.28
N ILE A 75 -12.94 -6.20 -28.85
CA ILE A 75 -12.34 -7.34 -29.56
C ILE A 75 -13.28 -8.57 -29.49
N PHE A 76 -13.97 -8.73 -28.36
CA PHE A 76 -14.96 -9.78 -28.13
C PHE A 76 -16.37 -9.19 -27.98
N PRO A 77 -16.96 -8.64 -29.06
CA PRO A 77 -18.22 -7.91 -28.97
C PRO A 77 -19.36 -8.81 -28.51
N TYR A 78 -20.30 -8.20 -27.78
CA TYR A 78 -21.61 -8.79 -27.54
C TYR A 78 -22.57 -8.38 -28.67
N ASN A 79 -23.49 -9.26 -29.04
CA ASN A 79 -24.49 -8.97 -30.06
C ASN A 79 -25.63 -8.12 -29.49
N VAL A 80 -25.42 -6.80 -29.41
CA VAL A 80 -26.40 -5.86 -28.82
C VAL A 80 -26.65 -4.65 -29.70
N SER A 81 -27.91 -4.19 -29.69
CA SER A 81 -28.37 -3.05 -30.49
C SER A 81 -27.90 -1.69 -29.96
N ASP A 82 -27.68 -1.56 -28.65
CA ASP A 82 -27.20 -0.33 -27.99
C ASP A 82 -25.91 -0.62 -27.20
N PRO A 83 -24.74 -0.64 -27.89
CA PRO A 83 -23.49 -1.01 -27.26
C PRO A 83 -23.04 0.08 -26.28
N LEU A 84 -22.47 -0.36 -25.15
CA LEU A 84 -21.87 0.54 -24.18
C LEU A 84 -20.82 1.45 -24.84
N THR A 85 -20.94 2.75 -24.62
CA THR A 85 -19.94 3.74 -25.07
C THR A 85 -18.77 3.81 -24.09
N TYR A 86 -17.58 4.18 -24.56
CA TYR A 86 -16.39 4.29 -23.71
C TYR A 86 -16.60 5.29 -22.57
N ARG A 87 -17.22 6.45 -22.86
CA ARG A 87 -17.55 7.47 -21.86
C ARG A 87 -18.43 6.91 -20.73
N GLN A 88 -19.47 6.16 -21.07
CA GLN A 88 -20.35 5.53 -20.07
C GLN A 88 -19.57 4.50 -19.25
N PHE A 89 -18.76 3.65 -19.90
CA PHE A 89 -17.95 2.65 -19.21
C PHE A 89 -16.99 3.28 -18.18
N VAL A 90 -16.22 4.29 -18.58
CA VAL A 90 -15.32 5.03 -17.68
C VAL A 90 -16.10 5.69 -16.54
N THR A 91 -17.28 6.25 -16.82
CA THR A 91 -18.16 6.81 -15.80
C THR A 91 -18.53 5.77 -14.75
N TYR A 92 -18.92 4.56 -15.15
CA TYR A 92 -19.23 3.48 -14.20
C TYR A 92 -18.00 3.08 -13.36
N VAL A 93 -16.84 2.93 -13.97
CA VAL A 93 -15.58 2.62 -13.26
C VAL A 93 -15.28 3.67 -12.20
N TRP A 94 -15.36 4.95 -12.53
CA TRP A 94 -15.04 6.03 -11.60
C TRP A 94 -16.11 6.26 -10.53
N LEU A 95 -17.38 5.98 -10.80
CA LEU A 95 -18.45 6.01 -9.79
C LEU A 95 -18.29 4.93 -8.70
N THR A 96 -17.34 3.99 -8.85
CA THR A 96 -16.93 3.08 -7.77
C THR A 96 -15.91 3.70 -6.79
N GLY A 97 -15.50 4.96 -7.02
CA GLY A 97 -14.59 5.71 -6.17
C GLY A 97 -15.01 5.85 -4.70
N PRO A 98 -16.31 5.98 -4.34
CA PRO A 98 -16.69 6.06 -2.92
C PRO A 98 -16.26 4.86 -2.09
N MET A 99 -16.25 3.65 -2.66
CA MET A 99 -15.80 2.44 -1.94
C MET A 99 -14.32 2.47 -1.57
N ALA A 100 -13.54 3.28 -2.28
CA ALA A 100 -12.12 3.47 -2.00
C ALA A 100 -11.90 4.18 -0.64
N TRP A 101 -12.90 4.86 -0.09
CA TRP A 101 -12.77 5.46 1.24
C TRP A 101 -12.63 4.45 2.37
N LEU A 102 -12.96 3.17 2.15
CA LEU A 102 -12.76 2.14 3.17
C LEU A 102 -11.29 1.97 3.57
N TYR A 103 -10.35 2.23 2.67
CA TYR A 103 -8.92 2.22 3.00
C TYR A 103 -8.41 3.55 3.56
N ALA A 104 -9.24 4.60 3.63
CA ALA A 104 -8.87 5.87 4.25
C ALA A 104 -8.91 5.81 5.78
N VAL A 105 -9.29 4.65 6.34
CA VAL A 105 -9.36 4.46 7.78
C VAL A 105 -7.93 4.24 8.29
N PRO A 106 -7.40 5.10 9.18
CA PRO A 106 -6.01 5.05 9.65
C PRO A 106 -5.82 3.92 10.68
N VAL A 107 -5.95 2.67 10.24
CA VAL A 107 -5.82 1.47 11.09
C VAL A 107 -4.44 1.36 11.73
N GLU A 108 -3.42 1.95 11.11
CA GLU A 108 -2.04 2.11 11.58
C GLU A 108 -1.94 2.79 12.95
N ARG A 109 -2.91 3.67 13.27
CA ARG A 109 -2.93 4.38 14.54
C ARG A 109 -3.50 3.54 15.69
N PHE A 110 -4.20 2.45 15.37
CA PHE A 110 -4.94 1.64 16.35
C PHE A 110 -4.42 0.21 16.45
N LEU A 111 -3.71 -0.29 15.43
CA LEU A 111 -3.27 -1.67 15.32
C LEU A 111 -1.75 -1.78 15.27
N SER A 112 -1.23 -2.97 15.60
CA SER A 112 0.18 -3.29 15.38
C SER A 112 0.52 -3.20 13.89
N ALA A 113 1.80 -3.03 13.54
CA ALA A 113 2.21 -2.92 12.12
C ALA A 113 1.79 -4.14 11.27
N ARG A 114 1.77 -5.35 11.86
CA ARG A 114 1.32 -6.57 11.19
C ARG A 114 -0.20 -6.58 11.00
N ASP A 115 -0.94 -6.22 12.04
CA ASP A 115 -2.40 -6.24 12.02
C ASP A 115 -2.97 -5.12 11.14
N ALA A 116 -2.33 -3.94 11.16
CA ALA A 116 -2.64 -2.83 10.24
C ALA A 116 -2.42 -3.26 8.78
N ALA A 117 -1.29 -3.91 8.47
CA ALA A 117 -1.03 -4.44 7.13
C ALA A 117 -2.08 -5.48 6.72
N ALA A 118 -2.46 -6.40 7.61
CA ALA A 118 -3.52 -7.38 7.36
C ALA A 118 -4.88 -6.72 7.10
N ALA A 119 -5.27 -5.75 7.94
CA ALA A 119 -6.51 -5.00 7.77
C ALA A 119 -6.56 -4.25 6.42
N ASN A 120 -5.46 -3.59 6.05
CA ASN A 120 -5.34 -2.93 4.76
C ASN A 120 -5.48 -3.89 3.57
N LEU A 121 -4.86 -5.07 3.65
CA LEU A 121 -5.02 -6.11 2.64
C LEU A 121 -6.46 -6.60 2.53
N TRP A 122 -7.16 -6.77 3.66
CA TRP A 122 -8.59 -7.13 3.67
C TRP A 122 -9.48 -6.04 3.07
N PHE A 123 -9.24 -4.75 3.37
CA PHE A 123 -9.97 -3.67 2.74
C PHE A 123 -9.74 -3.63 1.22
N LEU A 124 -8.50 -3.83 0.77
CA LEU A 124 -8.19 -3.93 -0.66
C LEU A 124 -8.88 -5.13 -1.31
N ALA A 125 -8.90 -6.29 -0.66
CA ALA A 125 -9.60 -7.47 -1.13
C ALA A 125 -11.12 -7.22 -1.25
N ALA A 126 -11.76 -6.66 -0.22
CA ALA A 126 -13.18 -6.36 -0.22
C ALA A 126 -13.56 -5.35 -1.33
N VAL A 127 -12.80 -4.25 -1.45
CA VAL A 127 -13.05 -3.22 -2.47
C VAL A 127 -12.80 -3.76 -3.89
N SER A 128 -11.75 -4.55 -4.10
CA SER A 128 -11.46 -5.13 -5.42
C SER A 128 -12.53 -6.12 -5.87
N VAL A 129 -12.97 -7.04 -4.99
CA VAL A 129 -14.08 -7.97 -5.26
C VAL A 129 -15.36 -7.19 -5.59
N TRP A 130 -15.70 -6.18 -4.79
CA TRP A 130 -16.89 -5.36 -5.03
C TRP A 130 -16.84 -4.67 -6.40
N ARG A 131 -15.70 -4.07 -6.76
CA ARG A 131 -15.51 -3.39 -8.04
C ARG A 131 -15.63 -4.35 -9.22
N VAL A 132 -14.99 -5.51 -9.15
CA VAL A 132 -15.06 -6.52 -10.21
C VAL A 132 -16.50 -6.99 -10.40
N MET A 133 -17.21 -7.30 -9.31
CA MET A 133 -18.61 -7.70 -9.36
C MET A 133 -19.48 -6.59 -9.97
N LEU A 134 -19.21 -5.32 -9.62
CA LEU A 134 -20.05 -4.19 -10.04
C LEU A 134 -19.87 -3.89 -11.52
N ILE A 135 -18.63 -3.89 -12.00
CA ILE A 135 -18.34 -3.72 -13.43
C ILE A 135 -18.86 -4.90 -14.25
N SER A 136 -18.74 -6.12 -13.74
CA SER A 136 -19.35 -7.31 -14.37
C SER A 136 -20.87 -7.18 -14.45
N ARG A 137 -21.51 -6.66 -13.40
CA ARG A 137 -22.96 -6.40 -13.39
C ARG A 137 -23.34 -5.31 -14.39
N VAL A 138 -22.60 -4.22 -14.47
CA VAL A 138 -22.81 -3.15 -15.45
C VAL A 138 -22.75 -3.70 -16.87
N ILE A 139 -21.72 -4.49 -17.18
CA ILE A 139 -21.56 -5.13 -18.49
C ILE A 139 -22.74 -6.06 -18.78
N SER A 140 -23.12 -6.92 -17.82
CA SER A 140 -24.26 -7.83 -17.93
C SER A 140 -25.58 -7.09 -18.19
N VAL A 141 -25.85 -6.00 -17.47
CA VAL A 141 -27.08 -5.21 -17.63
C VAL A 141 -27.09 -4.47 -18.98
N ARG A 142 -26.00 -3.77 -19.30
CA ARG A 142 -25.93 -2.92 -20.51
C ARG A 142 -25.83 -3.72 -21.79
N ASN A 143 -25.13 -4.85 -21.77
CA ASN A 143 -25.01 -5.74 -22.92
C ASN A 143 -26.04 -6.88 -22.90
N ARG A 144 -27.01 -6.87 -21.96
CA ARG A 144 -28.06 -7.89 -21.84
C ARG A 144 -27.53 -9.33 -21.82
N THR A 145 -26.35 -9.54 -21.27
CA THR A 145 -25.71 -10.85 -21.22
C THR A 145 -25.82 -11.47 -19.83
N SER A 146 -25.63 -12.78 -19.75
CA SER A 146 -25.55 -13.46 -18.46
C SER A 146 -24.42 -12.86 -17.61
N PHE A 147 -24.68 -12.74 -16.30
CA PHE A 147 -23.69 -12.22 -15.36
C PHE A 147 -22.39 -13.03 -15.33
N PRO A 148 -22.41 -14.38 -15.33
CA PRO A 148 -21.19 -15.17 -15.38
C PRO A 148 -20.34 -14.88 -16.63
N ALA A 149 -20.95 -14.67 -17.79
CA ALA A 149 -20.23 -14.36 -19.01
C ALA A 149 -19.52 -13.00 -18.93
N ALA A 150 -20.17 -12.00 -18.33
CA ALA A 150 -19.53 -10.71 -18.06
C ALA A 150 -18.40 -10.84 -17.04
N LEU A 151 -18.61 -11.62 -15.97
CA LEU A 151 -17.62 -11.84 -14.90
C LEU A 151 -16.35 -12.51 -15.43
N VAL A 152 -16.47 -13.56 -16.24
CA VAL A 152 -15.32 -14.26 -16.84
C VAL A 152 -14.44 -13.29 -17.65
N ARG A 153 -15.05 -12.41 -18.45
CA ARG A 153 -14.30 -11.44 -19.27
C ARG A 153 -13.61 -10.37 -18.43
N VAL A 154 -14.27 -9.88 -17.39
CA VAL A 154 -13.68 -8.88 -16.49
C VAL A 154 -12.53 -9.48 -15.69
N LEU A 155 -12.73 -10.67 -15.12
CA LEU A 155 -11.68 -11.40 -14.39
C LEU A 155 -10.49 -11.72 -15.28
N LEU A 156 -10.71 -12.16 -16.53
CA LEU A 156 -9.60 -12.47 -17.44
C LEU A 156 -8.69 -11.25 -17.69
N VAL A 157 -9.27 -10.07 -17.88
CA VAL A 157 -8.50 -8.83 -18.02
C VAL A 157 -7.85 -8.44 -16.70
N ALA A 158 -8.56 -8.53 -15.58
CA ALA A 158 -8.03 -8.20 -14.26
C ALA A 158 -6.81 -9.08 -13.89
N ASP A 159 -6.92 -10.39 -14.07
CA ASP A 159 -5.83 -11.36 -13.83
C ASP A 159 -4.63 -11.08 -14.74
N THR A 160 -4.88 -10.68 -15.99
CA THR A 160 -3.79 -10.26 -16.90
C THR A 160 -3.02 -9.07 -16.33
N PHE A 161 -3.69 -8.06 -15.77
CA PHE A 161 -3.02 -6.95 -15.09
C PHE A 161 -2.28 -7.36 -13.82
N VAL A 162 -2.82 -8.31 -13.06
CA VAL A 162 -2.15 -8.87 -11.88
C VAL A 162 -0.85 -9.55 -12.30
N LEU A 163 -0.88 -10.42 -13.31
CA LEU A 163 0.31 -11.12 -13.82
C LEU A 163 1.36 -10.15 -14.38
N ILE A 164 0.93 -9.14 -15.15
CA ILE A 164 1.84 -8.08 -15.63
C ILE A 164 2.43 -7.30 -14.44
N GLY A 165 1.61 -6.93 -13.47
CA GLY A 165 2.04 -6.21 -12.27
C GLY A 165 3.07 -7.01 -11.47
N LEU A 166 2.85 -8.31 -11.28
CA LEU A 166 3.78 -9.21 -10.60
C LEU A 166 5.07 -9.41 -11.39
N PHE A 167 5.01 -9.40 -12.73
CA PHE A 167 6.20 -9.48 -13.58
C PHE A 167 7.12 -8.25 -13.45
N PHE A 168 6.55 -7.06 -13.30
CA PHE A 168 7.31 -5.82 -13.13
C PHE A 168 7.61 -5.47 -11.66
N THR A 169 6.90 -6.06 -10.71
CA THR A 169 7.16 -5.85 -9.28
C THR A 169 8.37 -6.71 -8.91
N PRO A 170 9.48 -6.13 -8.43
CA PRO A 170 10.61 -6.90 -7.93
C PRO A 170 10.18 -7.59 -6.63
N LEU A 171 9.58 -8.78 -6.75
CA LEU A 171 9.33 -9.63 -5.60
C LEU A 171 10.68 -10.09 -5.06
N PRO A 172 10.93 -10.02 -3.74
CA PRO A 172 12.16 -10.49 -3.13
C PRO A 172 12.19 -12.04 -3.11
N VAL A 173 12.21 -12.68 -4.29
CA VAL A 173 12.23 -14.15 -4.44
C VAL A 173 13.48 -14.75 -3.80
N PHE A 174 14.59 -13.99 -3.80
CA PHE A 174 15.87 -14.40 -3.21
C PHE A 174 15.85 -14.48 -1.67
N ASN A 175 14.89 -13.84 -0.99
CA ASN A 175 14.88 -13.82 0.48
C ASN A 175 14.35 -15.13 1.09
N ILE A 176 13.53 -15.89 0.33
CA ILE A 176 13.02 -17.19 0.77
C ILE A 176 14.15 -18.24 0.80
N MET A 177 15.15 -18.12 -0.08
CA MET A 177 16.31 -19.03 -0.11
C MET A 177 17.47 -18.56 0.78
N GLY A 178 17.51 -17.29 1.16
CA GLY A 178 18.61 -16.70 1.95
C GLY A 178 18.41 -16.70 3.46
N GLY A 179 17.25 -17.16 3.98
CA GLY A 179 16.98 -17.16 5.42
C GLY A 179 16.81 -15.76 6.05
N ILE A 180 16.69 -14.71 5.24
CA ILE A 180 16.57 -13.33 5.71
C ILE A 180 15.23 -13.15 6.42
N ARG A 181 15.27 -12.74 7.69
CA ARG A 181 14.06 -12.37 8.45
C ARG A 181 13.52 -11.06 7.89
N LEU A 182 12.53 -11.18 7.00
CA LEU A 182 11.71 -10.04 6.59
C LEU A 182 10.99 -9.46 7.81
N SER A 183 10.70 -8.16 7.78
CA SER A 183 9.79 -7.59 8.78
C SER A 183 8.45 -8.35 8.71
N PRO A 184 7.72 -8.52 9.83
CA PRO A 184 6.43 -9.24 9.81
C PRO A 184 5.43 -8.69 8.78
N ARG A 185 5.54 -7.39 8.47
CA ARG A 185 4.78 -6.71 7.42
C ARG A 185 5.21 -7.15 6.02
N ASP A 186 6.51 -7.15 5.73
CA ASP A 186 7.02 -7.53 4.41
C ASP A 186 6.78 -9.01 4.11
N GLN A 187 6.87 -9.86 5.14
CA GLN A 187 6.49 -11.26 5.02
C GLN A 187 5.02 -11.41 4.62
N LEU A 188 4.10 -10.69 5.29
CA LEU A 188 2.68 -10.74 4.96
C LEU A 188 2.40 -10.25 3.53
N ILE A 189 3.07 -9.17 3.09
CA ILE A 189 2.95 -8.65 1.72
C ILE A 189 3.45 -9.68 0.71
N LEU A 190 4.60 -10.31 0.98
CA LEU A 190 5.18 -11.34 0.11
C LEU A 190 4.28 -12.57 0.01
N GLU A 191 3.81 -13.10 1.14
CA GLU A 191 2.89 -14.24 1.20
C GLU A 191 1.59 -13.96 0.45
N THR A 192 1.04 -12.75 0.61
CA THR A 192 -0.17 -12.32 -0.11
C THR A 192 0.08 -12.19 -1.60
N ALA A 193 1.17 -11.53 -2.01
CA ALA A 193 1.52 -11.35 -3.41
C ALA A 193 1.76 -12.70 -4.12
N PHE A 194 2.46 -13.62 -3.45
CA PHE A 194 2.67 -14.97 -3.94
C PHE A 194 1.35 -15.74 -4.09
N SER A 195 0.48 -15.68 -3.07
CA SER A 195 -0.83 -16.35 -3.09
C SER A 195 -1.72 -15.82 -4.22
N VAL A 196 -1.80 -14.49 -4.37
CA VAL A 196 -2.56 -13.84 -5.45
C VAL A 196 -1.97 -14.21 -6.81
N GLY A 197 -0.65 -14.24 -6.94
CA GLY A 197 0.03 -14.65 -8.17
C GLY A 197 -0.24 -16.10 -8.54
N ALA A 198 -0.14 -17.02 -7.59
CA ALA A 198 -0.43 -18.43 -7.80
C ALA A 198 -1.88 -18.66 -8.24
N VAL A 199 -2.84 -17.99 -7.58
CA VAL A 199 -4.25 -18.03 -7.98
C VAL A 199 -4.43 -17.49 -9.39
N ALA A 200 -3.84 -16.33 -9.72
CA ALA A 200 -3.95 -15.74 -11.06
C ALA A 200 -3.36 -16.66 -12.14
N VAL A 201 -2.20 -17.28 -11.90
CA VAL A 201 -1.56 -18.21 -12.86
C VAL A 201 -2.45 -19.42 -13.14
N VAL A 202 -3.10 -19.98 -12.12
CA VAL A 202 -4.00 -21.14 -12.26
C VAL A 202 -5.35 -20.75 -12.85
N LEU A 203 -5.91 -19.61 -12.43
CA LEU A 203 -7.23 -19.16 -12.83
C LEU A 203 -7.25 -18.62 -14.28
N TRP A 204 -6.18 -17.96 -14.72
CA TRP A 204 -6.10 -17.37 -16.06
C TRP A 204 -6.40 -18.34 -17.21
N PRO A 205 -5.81 -19.56 -17.31
CA PRO A 205 -6.15 -20.49 -18.38
C PRO A 205 -7.60 -20.98 -18.30
N VAL A 206 -8.16 -21.14 -17.09
CA VAL A 206 -9.56 -21.52 -16.89
C VAL A 206 -10.49 -20.43 -17.44
N LEU A 207 -10.20 -19.16 -17.13
CA LEU A 207 -10.95 -18.01 -17.64
C LEU A 207 -10.81 -17.86 -19.15
N LEU A 208 -9.64 -18.15 -19.72
CA LEU A 208 -9.41 -18.11 -21.16
C LEU A 208 -10.27 -19.16 -21.88
N VAL A 209 -10.25 -20.42 -21.41
CA VAL A 209 -11.09 -21.50 -21.97
C VAL A 209 -12.57 -21.16 -21.81
N GLY A 210 -12.98 -20.65 -20.63
CA GLY A 210 -14.34 -20.19 -20.40
C GLY A 210 -14.78 -19.10 -21.38
N ASN A 211 -13.93 -18.12 -21.67
CA ASN A 211 -14.21 -17.07 -22.65
C ASN A 211 -14.33 -17.62 -24.09
N ILE A 212 -13.50 -18.61 -24.46
CA ILE A 212 -13.59 -19.30 -25.76
C ILE A 212 -14.90 -20.09 -25.87
N MET A 213 -15.26 -20.84 -24.83
CA MET A 213 -16.51 -21.61 -24.78
C MET A 213 -17.75 -20.72 -24.86
N LEU A 214 -17.75 -19.56 -24.20
CA LEU A 214 -18.83 -18.58 -24.31
C LEU A 214 -18.97 -18.00 -25.72
N ARG A 215 -17.89 -18.00 -26.52
CA ARG A 215 -17.91 -17.58 -27.92
C ARG A 215 -18.41 -18.69 -28.85
N SER A 216 -17.89 -19.91 -28.69
CA SER A 216 -18.25 -21.05 -29.56
C SER A 216 -19.63 -21.60 -29.25
N GLY A 217 -20.04 -21.52 -27.98
CA GLY A 217 -21.27 -22.09 -27.47
C GLY A 217 -22.51 -21.45 -28.07
N GLY A 218 -22.38 -20.29 -28.74
CA GLY A 218 -23.45 -19.60 -29.47
C GLY A 218 -24.77 -19.85 -28.78
N VAL A 219 -24.81 -19.61 -27.46
CA VAL A 219 -25.92 -20.02 -26.62
C VAL A 219 -27.08 -19.27 -27.23
N LYS A 220 -27.89 -19.99 -28.02
CA LYS A 220 -29.15 -19.51 -28.52
C LYS A 220 -29.88 -19.16 -27.24
N ASP A 221 -29.93 -17.87 -26.93
CA ASP A 221 -30.55 -17.34 -25.74
C ASP A 221 -32.04 -17.67 -25.81
N SER A 222 -32.39 -18.93 -25.51
CA SER A 222 -33.76 -19.39 -25.24
C SER A 222 -34.31 -18.75 -23.96
N ALA A 223 -33.53 -17.89 -23.30
CA ALA A 223 -33.98 -17.01 -22.21
C ALA A 223 -34.81 -15.80 -22.67
N ALA A 224 -34.97 -15.57 -23.99
CA ALA A 224 -35.86 -14.52 -24.52
C ALA A 224 -37.33 -14.93 -24.63
N GLU A 225 -37.69 -16.20 -24.39
CA GLU A 225 -39.08 -16.63 -24.23
C GLU A 225 -39.31 -17.07 -22.78
N LEU A 226 -39.06 -16.18 -21.82
CA LEU A 226 -39.94 -16.19 -20.66
C LEU A 226 -41.30 -15.75 -21.20
N PRO A 227 -42.33 -16.63 -21.23
CA PRO A 227 -43.68 -16.19 -21.53
C PRO A 227 -44.02 -15.14 -20.47
N VAL A 228 -43.92 -13.87 -20.84
CA VAL A 228 -44.65 -12.81 -20.16
C VAL A 228 -46.06 -13.31 -20.25
N HIS A 229 -46.55 -13.87 -19.14
CA HIS A 229 -47.87 -14.42 -19.01
C HIS A 229 -48.79 -13.50 -19.80
N ALA A 230 -49.32 -14.06 -20.89
CA ALA A 230 -50.59 -13.63 -21.42
C ALA A 230 -51.51 -13.62 -20.21
N VAL A 231 -51.67 -12.43 -19.62
CA VAL A 231 -52.83 -12.10 -18.83
C VAL A 231 -53.94 -12.33 -19.82
N ALA A 232 -54.54 -13.51 -19.73
CA ALA A 232 -55.72 -13.86 -20.47
C ALA A 232 -56.73 -12.78 -20.14
N ASP A 233 -56.96 -11.90 -21.12
CA ASP A 233 -58.20 -11.17 -21.26
C ASP A 233 -59.33 -12.20 -21.27
N SER A 234 -59.87 -12.49 -20.09
CA SER A 234 -61.24 -12.94 -19.99
C SER A 234 -62.12 -11.72 -20.25
N SER A 235 -62.47 -11.55 -21.51
CA SER A 235 -63.81 -11.17 -21.97
C SER A 235 -64.65 -10.32 -21.00
N ASN A 236 -64.85 -9.04 -21.34
CA ASN A 236 -66.19 -8.44 -21.37
C ASN A 236 -66.23 -7.16 -22.22
N THR A 237 -66.53 -7.37 -23.50
CA THR A 237 -67.60 -6.72 -24.27
C THR A 237 -68.20 -5.43 -23.71
N SER A 238 -67.95 -4.28 -24.37
CA SER A 238 -68.99 -3.54 -25.13
C SER A 238 -68.59 -2.11 -25.49
N ALA A 239 -69.11 -1.71 -26.65
CA ALA A 239 -69.38 -0.36 -27.13
C ALA A 239 -68.22 0.44 -27.74
N ALA A 240 -68.16 0.30 -29.06
CA ALA A 240 -67.62 1.20 -30.05
C ALA A 240 -67.82 2.70 -29.74
N THR A 241 -66.70 3.43 -29.70
CA THR A 241 -66.66 4.83 -30.09
C THR A 241 -65.42 5.06 -30.96
N SER A 242 -65.68 5.34 -32.24
CA SER A 242 -64.72 5.71 -33.26
C SER A 242 -64.10 7.07 -32.90
N GLU A 243 -62.94 7.07 -32.24
CA GLU A 243 -62.12 8.27 -32.09
C GLU A 243 -60.88 8.23 -32.99
N LYS A 244 -60.65 9.41 -33.56
CA LYS A 244 -59.67 9.81 -34.57
C LYS A 244 -58.23 9.37 -34.22
N PRO A 245 -57.40 8.99 -35.21
CA PRO A 245 -55.98 8.77 -34.98
C PRO A 245 -55.30 10.13 -34.76
N THR A 246 -55.22 10.56 -33.51
CA THR A 246 -54.43 11.73 -33.12
C THR A 246 -52.96 11.38 -33.25
N SER A 247 -52.45 11.82 -34.39
CA SER A 247 -51.07 12.16 -34.70
C SER A 247 -50.17 12.46 -33.49
N PHE A 248 -48.90 12.11 -33.68
CA PHE A 248 -47.74 12.71 -33.05
C PHE A 248 -47.43 12.19 -31.64
N VAL A 249 -46.71 11.06 -31.60
CA VAL A 249 -45.82 10.74 -30.47
C VAL A 249 -44.73 11.81 -30.49
N GLU A 250 -45.02 12.91 -29.79
CA GLU A 250 -44.08 13.97 -29.50
C GLU A 250 -42.83 13.30 -28.92
N SER A 251 -41.73 13.37 -29.68
CA SER A 251 -40.41 12.95 -29.26
C SER A 251 -40.01 13.85 -28.09
N SER A 252 -40.51 13.52 -26.91
CA SER A 252 -40.21 14.17 -25.66
C SER A 252 -38.69 14.12 -25.53
N THR A 253 -38.07 15.27 -25.81
CA THR A 253 -36.65 15.49 -25.61
C THR A 253 -36.40 15.18 -24.15
N LEU A 254 -35.86 13.99 -23.87
CA LEU A 254 -35.59 13.54 -22.52
C LEU A 254 -34.79 14.66 -21.85
N PRO A 255 -35.33 15.29 -20.79
CA PRO A 255 -34.69 16.45 -20.19
C PRO A 255 -33.26 16.06 -19.83
N ASN A 256 -32.29 16.88 -20.26
CA ASN A 256 -30.87 16.68 -19.96
C ASN A 256 -30.72 16.42 -18.48
N SER A 257 -30.55 15.14 -18.11
CA SER A 257 -30.62 14.77 -16.70
C SER A 257 -29.35 15.27 -16.00
N THR A 258 -29.51 16.33 -15.21
CA THR A 258 -28.42 16.89 -14.43
C THR A 258 -28.13 16.00 -13.22
N VAL A 259 -26.91 16.10 -12.68
CA VAL A 259 -26.58 15.49 -11.38
C VAL A 259 -27.33 16.29 -10.31
N GLY A 260 -28.15 15.61 -9.51
CA GLY A 260 -28.99 16.27 -8.51
C GLY A 260 -28.16 16.88 -7.40
N GLY A 261 -28.64 17.99 -6.82
CA GLY A 261 -27.93 18.75 -5.78
C GLY A 261 -27.43 17.89 -4.62
N ALA A 262 -28.22 16.90 -4.17
CA ALA A 262 -27.82 15.99 -3.09
C ALA A 262 -26.54 15.19 -3.36
N VAL A 263 -26.27 14.80 -4.62
CA VAL A 263 -25.01 14.12 -4.97
C VAL A 263 -23.84 15.09 -4.84
N TRP A 264 -24.01 16.33 -5.31
CA TRP A 264 -22.98 17.37 -5.17
C TRP A 264 -22.73 17.74 -3.71
N THR A 265 -23.77 17.81 -2.88
CA THR A 265 -23.61 17.99 -1.43
C THR A 265 -22.76 16.87 -0.84
N ALA A 266 -23.04 15.60 -1.16
CA ALA A 266 -22.23 14.48 -0.68
C ALA A 266 -20.77 14.57 -1.15
N VAL A 267 -20.54 14.95 -2.42
CA VAL A 267 -19.20 15.19 -2.96
C VAL A 267 -18.48 16.28 -2.17
N ILE A 268 -19.12 17.44 -1.98
CA ILE A 268 -18.55 18.59 -1.24
C ILE A 268 -18.19 18.20 0.20
N VAL A 269 -19.07 17.45 0.88
CA VAL A 269 -18.78 16.94 2.23
C VAL A 269 -17.55 16.04 2.22
N LEU A 270 -17.44 15.09 1.28
CA LEU A 270 -16.27 14.22 1.15
C LEU A 270 -14.99 14.99 0.81
N VAL A 271 -15.06 16.03 -0.03
CA VAL A 271 -13.94 16.94 -0.27
C VAL A 271 -13.53 17.63 1.02
N GLY A 272 -14.48 18.19 1.78
CA GLY A 272 -14.21 18.85 3.05
C GLY A 272 -13.54 17.92 4.07
N VAL A 273 -14.04 16.69 4.21
CA VAL A 273 -13.41 15.65 5.05
C VAL A 273 -11.99 15.34 4.57
N SER A 274 -11.79 15.20 3.25
CA SER A 274 -10.45 14.95 2.68
C SER A 274 -9.46 16.07 2.99
N VAL A 275 -9.89 17.33 2.85
CA VAL A 275 -9.06 18.49 3.15
C VAL A 275 -8.70 18.52 4.63
N CYS A 276 -9.65 18.19 5.52
CA CYS A 276 -9.39 18.08 6.95
C CYS A 276 -8.36 16.98 7.28
N LEU A 277 -8.52 15.79 6.69
CA LEU A 277 -7.57 14.68 6.85
C LEU A 277 -6.17 15.05 6.33
N LEU A 278 -6.09 15.71 5.18
CA LEU A 278 -4.83 16.21 4.63
C LEU A 278 -4.18 17.23 5.56
N TRP A 279 -4.96 18.18 6.07
CA TRP A 279 -4.44 19.18 7.01
C TRP A 279 -3.82 18.52 8.25
N GLN A 280 -4.43 17.46 8.75
CA GLN A 280 -3.93 16.74 9.92
C GLN A 280 -2.71 15.86 9.63
N ALA A 281 -2.71 15.11 8.51
CA ALA A 281 -1.68 14.10 8.23
C ALA A 281 -0.44 14.67 7.49
N GLN A 282 -0.59 15.73 6.70
CA GLN A 282 0.49 16.24 5.85
C GLN A 282 1.69 16.82 6.61
N PRO A 283 1.56 17.49 7.78
CA PRO A 283 2.72 17.95 8.53
C PRO A 283 3.70 16.82 8.89
N GLU A 284 3.17 15.65 9.32
CA GLU A 284 3.99 14.45 9.61
C GLU A 284 4.74 13.98 8.35
N GLN A 285 4.06 13.96 7.20
CA GLN A 285 4.66 13.55 5.91
C GLN A 285 5.68 14.54 5.36
N GLN A 286 5.47 15.84 5.55
CA GLN A 286 6.42 16.88 5.16
C GLN A 286 7.71 16.80 5.98
N ARG A 287 7.60 16.60 7.29
CA ARG A 287 8.75 16.41 8.18
C ARG A 287 9.53 15.17 7.77
N ARG A 288 8.84 14.05 7.59
CA ARG A 288 9.45 12.81 7.06
C ARG A 288 10.17 13.07 5.74
N THR A 289 9.49 13.66 4.76
CA THR A 289 10.04 13.88 3.40
C THR A 289 11.27 14.80 3.45
N THR A 290 11.24 15.83 4.29
CA THR A 290 12.37 16.75 4.49
C THR A 290 13.57 16.03 5.12
N ALA A 291 13.34 15.26 6.20
CA ALA A 291 14.38 14.46 6.83
C ALA A 291 14.98 13.44 5.85
N GLU A 292 14.13 12.68 5.14
CA GLU A 292 14.58 11.72 4.14
C GLU A 292 15.36 12.39 2.99
N SER A 293 14.95 13.56 2.54
CA SER A 293 15.65 14.32 1.49
C SER A 293 17.06 14.73 1.93
N LEU A 294 17.19 15.24 3.16
CA LEU A 294 18.49 15.62 3.74
C LEU A 294 19.42 14.40 3.85
N LEU A 295 18.92 13.29 4.40
CA LEU A 295 19.68 12.04 4.53
C LEU A 295 20.10 11.49 3.15
N ARG A 296 19.17 11.42 2.18
CA ARG A 296 19.45 10.95 0.81
C ARG A 296 20.47 11.82 0.09
N SER A 297 20.51 13.11 0.36
CA SER A 297 21.45 14.06 -0.25
C SER A 297 22.87 14.01 0.33
N GLY A 298 23.15 13.12 1.30
CA GLY A 298 24.44 13.06 1.99
C GLY A 298 24.59 14.07 3.13
N ARG A 299 23.58 14.91 3.39
CA ARG A 299 23.57 15.92 4.45
C ARG A 299 23.09 15.32 5.77
N ILE A 300 23.78 14.27 6.22
CA ILE A 300 23.38 13.45 7.38
C ILE A 300 23.19 14.30 8.63
N ALA A 301 24.20 15.09 9.01
CA ALA A 301 24.15 15.92 10.22
C ALA A 301 22.96 16.90 10.21
N SER A 302 22.69 17.54 9.06
CA SER A 302 21.52 18.43 8.91
C SER A 302 20.19 17.66 9.01
N GLY A 303 20.14 16.43 8.51
CA GLY A 303 18.96 15.56 8.64
C GLY A 303 18.67 15.19 10.09
N LEU A 304 19.70 14.77 10.84
CA LEU A 304 19.59 14.42 12.26
C LEU A 304 19.29 15.63 13.15
N GLU A 305 19.86 16.79 12.83
CA GLU A 305 19.56 18.06 13.48
C GLU A 305 18.10 18.45 13.24
N TYR A 306 17.63 18.38 12.00
CA TYR A 306 16.23 18.64 11.65
C TYR A 306 15.29 17.71 12.41
N MET A 307 15.59 16.40 12.46
CA MET A 307 14.81 15.45 13.24
C MET A 307 14.80 15.80 14.73
N SER A 308 15.95 16.21 15.28
CA SER A 308 16.08 16.59 16.70
C SER A 308 15.29 17.84 17.07
N GLN A 309 14.77 18.62 16.11
CA GLN A 309 13.86 19.73 16.39
C GLN A 309 12.46 19.25 16.82
N PHE A 310 12.11 17.99 16.55
CA PHE A 310 10.78 17.42 16.76
C PHE A 310 10.82 16.24 17.73
N GLU A 311 9.65 15.80 18.20
CA GLU A 311 9.50 14.56 18.96
C GLU A 311 9.30 13.36 18.03
N SER A 312 9.47 12.14 18.52
CA SER A 312 9.28 10.93 17.69
C SER A 312 7.84 10.82 17.14
N HIS A 313 6.84 11.28 17.90
CA HIS A 313 5.42 11.26 17.50
C HIS A 313 5.03 12.35 16.50
N ASP A 314 5.93 13.30 16.21
CA ASP A 314 5.74 14.31 15.16
C ASP A 314 5.93 13.74 13.74
N PHE A 315 6.38 12.49 13.65
CA PHE A 315 6.59 11.73 12.43
C PHE A 315 5.58 10.57 12.32
N PRO A 316 5.40 9.98 11.12
CA PRO A 316 4.46 8.90 10.94
C PRO A 316 4.78 7.69 11.84
N PRO A 317 3.79 7.03 12.48
CA PRO A 317 4.03 6.00 13.51
C PRO A 317 4.87 4.79 13.08
N HIS A 318 4.92 4.51 11.79
CA HIS A 318 5.67 3.39 11.21
C HIS A 318 6.95 3.82 10.49
N TRP A 319 7.33 5.10 10.60
CA TRP A 319 8.55 5.59 10.03
C TRP A 319 9.71 5.35 10.99
N THR A 320 10.66 4.52 10.55
CA THR A 320 11.93 4.30 11.24
C THR A 320 13.03 5.05 10.49
N PRO A 321 13.59 6.14 11.04
CA PRO A 321 14.67 6.89 10.40
C PRO A 321 16.05 6.31 10.72
N PRO A 322 16.97 6.21 9.75
CA PRO A 322 16.75 6.35 8.29
C PRO A 322 15.80 5.30 7.70
N PRO A 323 15.00 5.65 6.67
CA PRO A 323 14.13 4.69 6.02
C PRO A 323 14.94 3.54 5.44
N ALA A 324 14.46 2.32 5.69
CA ALA A 324 15.07 1.07 5.23
C ALA A 324 15.51 1.17 3.76
N VAL A 325 16.74 0.73 3.51
CA VAL A 325 17.39 0.82 2.20
C VAL A 325 16.63 -0.07 1.22
N ASN A 326 15.86 0.52 0.31
CA ASN A 326 15.53 -0.19 -0.92
C ASN A 326 16.85 -0.35 -1.69
N TRP A 327 17.27 -1.60 -1.90
CA TRP A 327 18.55 -2.06 -2.47
C TRP A 327 19.08 -1.32 -3.72
N ARG A 328 18.27 -0.46 -4.36
CA ARG A 328 18.61 0.26 -5.61
C ARG A 328 19.01 1.73 -5.43
N GLU A 329 18.78 2.34 -4.27
CA GLU A 329 19.21 3.72 -4.06
C GLU A 329 20.63 3.74 -3.47
N MET A 330 21.62 4.18 -4.27
CA MET A 330 22.94 4.55 -3.76
C MET A 330 22.75 5.65 -2.70
N ARG A 331 23.08 5.32 -1.45
CA ARG A 331 22.86 6.19 -0.29
C ARG A 331 24.09 6.22 0.60
N PRO A 332 24.18 7.19 1.52
CA PRO A 332 25.18 7.13 2.57
C PRO A 332 25.09 5.81 3.33
N HIS A 333 26.24 5.29 3.74
CA HIS A 333 26.32 4.02 4.44
C HIS A 333 25.70 4.17 5.84
N PRO A 334 24.91 3.20 6.37
CA PRO A 334 24.34 3.28 7.73
C PRO A 334 25.36 3.56 8.84
N VAL A 335 26.63 3.22 8.63
CA VAL A 335 27.77 3.58 9.49
C VAL A 335 27.90 5.09 9.62
N SER A 336 27.90 5.82 8.51
CA SER A 336 28.06 7.28 8.51
C SER A 336 26.94 7.98 9.26
N GLU A 337 25.73 7.41 9.25
CA GLU A 337 24.60 7.94 10.01
C GLU A 337 24.76 7.72 11.51
N ALA A 338 25.14 6.51 11.92
CA ALA A 338 25.35 6.19 13.33
C ALA A 338 26.53 6.94 13.95
N VAL A 339 27.65 7.08 13.21
CA VAL A 339 28.81 7.87 13.66
C VAL A 339 28.40 9.31 13.95
N VAL A 340 27.78 9.97 12.97
CA VAL A 340 27.33 11.36 13.14
C VAL A 340 26.34 11.46 14.31
N ALA A 341 25.40 10.52 14.41
CA ALA A 341 24.41 10.49 15.50
C ALA A 341 25.05 10.37 16.89
N ILE A 342 26.13 9.62 17.03
CA ILE A 342 26.86 9.46 18.29
C ILE A 342 27.68 10.72 18.63
N GLU A 343 28.36 11.28 17.64
CA GLU A 343 29.22 12.46 17.84
C GLU A 343 28.41 13.74 18.11
N GLY A 344 27.17 13.81 17.61
CA GLY A 344 26.30 14.97 17.76
C GLY A 344 25.43 14.95 19.02
N ASN A 345 25.14 16.14 19.56
CA ASN A 345 24.18 16.33 20.66
C ASN A 345 22.73 16.30 20.14
N TYR A 346 22.29 15.15 19.65
CA TYR A 346 20.94 14.93 19.13
C TYR A 346 19.98 14.41 20.21
N LYS A 347 18.67 14.59 19.98
CA LYS A 347 17.64 14.06 20.89
C LYS A 347 17.80 12.54 21.07
N PRO A 348 17.55 11.99 22.27
CA PRO A 348 17.76 10.56 22.55
C PRO A 348 17.08 9.63 21.54
N TRP A 349 15.84 9.94 21.15
CA TRP A 349 15.08 9.11 20.20
C TRP A 349 15.74 9.02 18.81
N VAL A 350 16.39 10.10 18.34
CA VAL A 350 17.10 10.14 17.06
C VAL A 350 18.32 9.23 17.10
N ARG A 351 19.09 9.32 18.21
CA ARG A 351 20.26 8.47 18.44
C ARG A 351 19.87 7.00 18.48
N SER A 352 18.85 6.65 19.26
CA SER A 352 18.33 5.28 19.34
C SER A 352 17.84 4.77 17.98
N ALA A 353 17.15 5.59 17.18
CA ALA A 353 16.68 5.19 15.85
C ALA A 353 17.84 4.91 14.88
N CYS A 354 18.87 5.77 14.87
CA CYS A 354 20.07 5.58 14.03
C CYS A 354 20.86 4.34 14.45
N LEU A 355 21.05 4.14 15.75
CA LEU A 355 21.70 2.95 16.29
C LEU A 355 20.91 1.70 15.96
N ASN A 356 19.60 1.68 16.20
CA ASN A 356 18.75 0.54 15.85
C ASN A 356 18.83 0.20 14.35
N ASN A 357 18.88 1.20 13.47
CA ASN A 357 19.02 0.97 12.04
C ASN A 357 20.41 0.47 11.64
N PHE A 358 21.48 1.03 12.22
CA PHE A 358 22.83 0.50 12.06
C PHE A 358 22.89 -0.97 12.51
N MET A 359 22.29 -1.27 13.64
CA MET A 359 22.28 -2.61 14.22
C MET A 359 21.36 -3.57 13.44
N ASN A 360 20.26 -3.12 12.87
CA ASN A 360 19.45 -3.93 11.96
C ASN A 360 20.18 -4.20 10.64
N TYR A 361 21.01 -3.25 10.18
CA TYR A 361 21.77 -3.39 8.94
C TYR A 361 22.98 -4.32 9.10
N PHE A 362 23.68 -4.23 10.23
CA PHE A 362 24.87 -5.03 10.55
C PHE A 362 24.60 -6.23 11.45
N GLY A 363 23.35 -6.39 11.90
CA GLY A 363 22.95 -7.40 12.86
C GLY A 363 23.11 -8.79 12.28
N PHE A 364 23.74 -9.66 13.05
CA PHE A 364 24.19 -10.99 12.64
C PHE A 364 23.06 -12.00 12.40
N ASP A 365 22.38 -11.86 11.27
CA ASP A 365 21.91 -13.00 10.49
C ASP A 365 23.02 -13.45 9.50
N ASP A 366 22.88 -14.64 8.89
CA ASP A 366 23.90 -15.18 7.97
C ASP A 366 24.22 -14.25 6.78
N TRP A 367 23.39 -13.23 6.51
CA TRP A 367 23.54 -12.29 5.41
C TRP A 367 24.31 -11.02 5.77
N SER A 368 24.11 -10.49 6.96
CA SER A 368 24.88 -9.34 7.48
C SER A 368 26.39 -9.57 7.47
N TYR A 369 26.81 -10.84 7.53
CA TYR A 369 28.16 -11.32 7.30
C TYR A 369 28.78 -10.69 6.04
N HIS A 370 28.05 -10.70 4.93
CA HIS A 370 28.52 -10.12 3.67
C HIS A 370 28.64 -8.60 3.73
N GLN A 371 27.87 -7.92 4.58
CA GLN A 371 27.94 -6.45 4.69
C GLN A 371 29.21 -6.02 5.42
N TRP A 372 29.60 -6.71 6.48
CA TRP A 372 30.87 -6.44 7.19
C TRP A 372 32.08 -6.60 6.27
N THR A 373 32.09 -7.63 5.41
CA THR A 373 33.20 -7.85 4.46
C THR A 373 33.29 -6.83 3.32
N ARG A 374 32.25 -6.01 3.12
CA ARG A 374 32.21 -4.97 2.08
C ARG A 374 32.67 -3.60 2.58
N LEU A 375 32.84 -3.44 3.89
CA LEU A 375 33.36 -2.21 4.46
C LEU A 375 34.83 -2.05 4.09
N ASN A 376 35.23 -0.85 3.70
CA ASN A 376 36.65 -0.50 3.68
C ASN A 376 37.17 -0.27 5.11
N ASP A 377 38.50 -0.20 5.28
CA ASP A 377 39.13 -0.05 6.61
C ASP A 377 38.60 1.15 7.40
N SER A 378 38.32 2.27 6.74
CA SER A 378 37.77 3.47 7.38
C SER A 378 36.35 3.25 7.85
N GLN A 379 35.49 2.62 7.04
CA GLN A 379 34.12 2.31 7.39
C GLN A 379 34.05 1.26 8.50
N LEU A 380 34.93 0.26 8.47
CA LEU A 380 35.03 -0.74 9.52
C LEU A 380 35.44 -0.06 10.83
N HIS A 381 36.47 0.77 10.83
CA HIS A 381 36.90 1.50 12.02
C HIS A 381 35.78 2.36 12.61
N SER A 382 35.07 3.11 11.75
CA SER A 382 33.88 3.87 12.15
C SER A 382 32.77 2.99 12.73
N ALA A 383 32.49 1.83 12.13
CA ALA A 383 31.47 0.90 12.62
C ALA A 383 31.84 0.32 14.00
N LEU A 384 33.12 0.02 14.22
CA LEU A 384 33.62 -0.48 15.48
C LEU A 384 33.56 0.59 16.58
N ASN A 385 33.89 1.85 16.26
CA ASN A 385 33.72 2.97 17.20
C ASN A 385 32.25 3.17 17.57
N VAL A 386 31.33 3.06 16.61
CA VAL A 386 29.88 3.11 16.87
C VAL A 386 29.45 2.02 17.85
N LEU A 387 29.93 0.78 17.66
CA LEU A 387 29.62 -0.33 18.56
C LEU A 387 30.16 -0.10 19.98
N GLN A 388 31.36 0.44 20.09
CA GLN A 388 31.95 0.77 21.38
C GLN A 388 31.09 1.81 22.12
N THR A 389 30.67 2.89 21.46
CA THR A 389 29.82 3.89 22.10
C THR A 389 28.40 3.39 22.35
N ALA A 390 27.87 2.51 21.51
CA ALA A 390 26.57 1.88 21.73
C ALA A 390 26.59 0.97 22.97
N ASN A 391 27.73 0.39 23.33
CA ASN A 391 27.87 -0.47 24.50
C ASN A 391 27.55 0.29 25.80
N ASP A 392 27.87 1.58 25.83
CA ASP A 392 27.61 2.44 26.98
C ASP A 392 26.12 2.77 27.13
N LEU A 393 25.33 2.60 26.06
CA LEU A 393 23.90 2.89 26.02
C LEU A 393 23.03 1.64 26.26
N ASP A 394 23.42 0.49 25.69
CA ASP A 394 22.70 -0.79 25.81
C ASP A 394 23.68 -1.99 25.83
N PRO A 395 24.23 -2.33 27.02
CA PRO A 395 25.30 -3.32 27.15
C PRO A 395 24.87 -4.73 26.74
N GLU A 396 23.64 -5.14 27.09
CA GLU A 396 23.14 -6.49 26.85
C GLU A 396 23.00 -6.76 25.34
N PHE A 397 22.46 -5.76 24.62
CA PHE A 397 22.33 -5.83 23.18
C PHE A 397 23.70 -5.83 22.47
N VAL A 398 24.64 -4.99 22.91
CA VAL A 398 25.98 -4.95 22.31
C VAL A 398 26.74 -6.25 22.57
N GLU A 399 26.66 -6.82 23.76
CA GLU A 399 27.31 -8.10 24.07
C GLU A 399 26.82 -9.25 23.17
N ALA A 400 25.52 -9.29 22.86
CA ALA A 400 24.95 -10.26 21.93
C ALA A 400 25.54 -10.12 20.50
N ASN A 401 25.88 -8.90 20.08
CA ASN A 401 26.50 -8.63 18.78
C ASN A 401 28.02 -8.86 18.81
N LEU A 402 28.71 -8.48 19.88
CA LEU A 402 30.14 -8.74 20.08
C LEU A 402 30.44 -10.24 20.06
N ARG A 403 29.57 -11.08 20.68
CA ARG A 403 29.71 -12.53 20.65
C ARG A 403 29.76 -13.08 19.22
N LYS A 404 28.95 -12.52 18.32
CA LYS A 404 28.87 -12.95 16.93
C LYS A 404 30.00 -12.37 16.07
N LEU A 405 30.46 -11.14 16.37
CA LEU A 405 31.72 -10.62 15.83
C LEU A 405 32.92 -11.50 16.20
N ARG A 406 32.93 -12.06 17.41
CA ARG A 406 33.99 -12.99 17.85
C ARG A 406 33.98 -14.26 17.00
N THR A 407 32.81 -14.85 16.76
CA THR A 407 32.66 -15.98 15.83
C THR A 407 33.12 -15.62 14.41
N PHE A 408 32.87 -14.38 13.95
CA PHE A 408 33.37 -13.89 12.66
C PHE A 408 34.90 -13.76 12.63
N ALA A 409 35.50 -13.24 13.69
CA ALA A 409 36.94 -13.04 13.81
C ALA A 409 37.73 -14.36 13.84
N GLU A 410 37.12 -15.43 14.37
CA GLU A 410 37.70 -16.78 14.38
C GLU A 410 37.76 -17.41 12.98
N ASP A 411 36.84 -17.03 12.08
CA ASP A 411 36.87 -17.46 10.68
C ASP A 411 37.87 -16.59 9.89
N ASN A 412 39.16 -16.91 10.04
CA ASN A 412 40.34 -16.22 9.46
C ASN A 412 40.36 -16.08 7.92
N ARG A 413 39.29 -16.45 7.21
CA ARG A 413 39.21 -16.44 5.73
C ARG A 413 38.93 -15.06 5.13
N TYR A 414 38.80 -14.00 5.93
CA TYR A 414 38.22 -12.74 5.47
C TYR A 414 39.11 -11.51 5.62
N ALA A 415 39.01 -10.62 4.61
CA ALA A 415 39.59 -9.29 4.68
C ALA A 415 38.90 -8.52 5.82
N GLY A 416 39.70 -8.16 6.85
CA GLY A 416 39.22 -7.44 8.03
C GLY A 416 39.08 -8.27 9.31
N ALA A 417 39.18 -9.61 9.25
CA ALA A 417 39.13 -10.46 10.45
C ALA A 417 40.13 -10.01 11.52
N LYS A 418 41.37 -9.72 11.11
CA LYS A 418 42.43 -9.19 11.99
C LYS A 418 42.02 -7.89 12.69
N GLN A 419 41.38 -6.96 11.98
CA GLN A 419 40.95 -5.67 12.55
C GLN A 419 39.82 -5.87 13.57
N VAL A 420 38.88 -6.78 13.28
CA VAL A 420 37.83 -7.16 14.22
C VAL A 420 38.42 -7.85 15.45
N THR A 421 39.35 -8.81 15.30
CA THR A 421 40.06 -9.44 16.41
C THR A 421 40.77 -8.40 17.28
N GLU A 422 41.50 -7.49 16.66
CA GLU A 422 42.24 -6.44 17.37
C GLU A 422 41.32 -5.50 18.14
N PHE A 423 40.15 -5.15 17.58
CA PHE A 423 39.13 -4.39 18.27
C PHE A 423 38.53 -5.16 19.45
N LEU A 424 38.18 -6.43 19.26
CA LEU A 424 37.63 -7.27 20.33
C LEU A 424 38.62 -7.40 21.50
N ASN A 425 39.91 -7.57 21.20
CA ASN A 425 40.95 -7.63 22.22
C ASN A 425 41.05 -6.31 23.00
N ARG A 426 41.05 -5.16 22.30
CA ARG A 426 41.05 -3.83 22.95
C ARG A 426 39.83 -3.62 23.84
N LEU A 427 38.68 -4.12 23.42
CA LEU A 427 37.42 -3.98 24.16
C LEU A 427 37.42 -4.88 25.41
N ASP A 428 37.99 -6.09 25.32
CA ASP A 428 38.19 -6.99 26.46
C ASP A 428 39.23 -6.43 27.46
N GLU A 429 40.33 -5.84 26.97
CA GLU A 429 41.35 -5.16 27.79
C GLU A 429 40.73 -4.00 28.58
N ALA A 430 39.95 -3.14 27.92
CA ALA A 430 39.27 -2.01 28.57
C ALA A 430 38.26 -2.46 29.65
N LYS A 431 37.55 -3.59 29.42
CA LYS A 431 36.66 -4.18 30.42
C LYS A 431 37.44 -4.76 31.62
N GLY A 432 38.60 -5.37 31.37
CA GLY A 432 39.46 -5.94 32.41
C GLY A 432 40.03 -4.88 33.36
N GLU A 433 40.46 -3.73 32.82
CA GLU A 433 40.96 -2.61 33.62
C GLU A 433 39.86 -2.00 34.50
N SER A 434 38.67 -1.76 33.93
CA SER A 434 37.53 -1.22 34.70
C SER A 434 37.05 -2.15 35.82
N GLY A 435 37.18 -3.48 35.65
CA GLY A 435 36.79 -4.45 36.69
C GLY A 435 37.74 -4.48 37.88
N ASN A 436 39.05 -4.36 37.64
CA ASN A 436 40.05 -4.36 38.69
C ASN A 436 39.93 -3.12 39.59
N ASP A 437 39.68 -1.94 39.03
CA ASP A 437 39.50 -0.71 39.80
C ASP A 437 38.25 -0.72 40.68
N ALA A 438 37.14 -1.30 40.19
CA ALA A 438 35.93 -1.44 40.98
C ALA A 438 36.14 -2.39 42.19
N THR A 439 36.81 -3.53 41.98
CA THR A 439 37.13 -4.46 43.07
C THR A 439 38.16 -3.91 44.06
N ALA A 440 39.10 -3.08 43.61
CA ALA A 440 40.04 -2.40 44.50
C ALA A 440 39.33 -1.37 45.39
N SER A 441 38.41 -0.57 44.82
CA SER A 441 37.62 0.40 45.59
C SER A 441 36.64 -0.27 46.57
N GLU A 442 36.03 -1.40 46.21
CA GLU A 442 35.20 -2.17 47.14
C GLU A 442 36.02 -2.77 48.30
N ASN A 443 37.22 -3.28 48.02
CA ASN A 443 38.10 -3.81 49.05
C ASN A 443 38.64 -2.72 49.99
N GLU A 444 38.94 -1.52 49.48
CA GLU A 444 39.30 -0.37 50.32
C GLU A 444 38.11 0.13 51.16
N ALA A 445 36.90 0.17 50.60
CA ALA A 445 35.69 0.52 51.35
C ALA A 445 35.42 -0.51 52.46
N ALA A 446 35.49 -1.81 52.16
CA ALA A 446 35.31 -2.88 53.14
C ALA A 446 36.40 -2.88 54.23
N ALA A 447 37.64 -2.51 53.88
CA ALA A 447 38.72 -2.33 54.86
C ALA A 447 38.44 -1.13 55.80
N SER A 448 37.93 -0.01 55.27
CA SER A 448 37.58 1.17 56.07
C SER A 448 36.38 0.94 56.99
N GLU A 449 35.42 0.10 56.58
CA GLU A 449 34.24 -0.23 57.38
C GLU A 449 34.58 -1.16 58.56
N ASN A 450 35.58 -2.02 58.40
CA ASN A 450 36.09 -2.87 59.49
C ASN A 450 36.91 -2.09 60.54
N GLU A 451 37.59 -1.00 60.15
CA GLU A 451 38.28 -0.12 61.10
C GLU A 451 37.30 0.73 61.93
N GLY A 452 36.10 1.03 61.41
CA GLY A 452 35.06 1.77 62.12
C GLY A 452 34.37 0.99 63.25
N ASN A 453 34.32 -0.33 63.18
CA ASN A 453 33.61 -1.18 64.15
C ASN A 453 34.50 -1.68 65.31
N SER A 454 35.78 -1.27 65.34
CA SER A 454 36.77 -1.63 66.36
C SER A 454 37.04 -0.49 67.37
N ARG A 455 36.20 0.56 67.39
CA ARG A 455 36.16 1.62 68.41
C ARG A 455 34.80 1.60 69.10
#